data_AF-A0A1Y3D535-F1
#
_entry.id   AF-A0A1Y3D535-F1
#
_cell.length_a   1.000
_cell.length_b   1.000
_cell.length_c   1.000
_cell.angle_alpha   90.00
_cell.angle_beta   90.00
_cell.angle_gamma   90.00
#
_symmetry.space_group_name_H-M   'P 1'
#
loop_
_entity.id
_entity.type
_entity.pdbx_description
1 polymer ?
#
loop_
_entity_poly.entity_id
_entity_poly.type
_entity_poly.pdbx_seq_one_letter_code
_entity_poly.pdbx_strand_id
1 'polypeptide(L)'
;MGWLKEKLWQLNDVFEEYPRVFWCIVFYMALAVVAMFSYLPILNGIANLNILGTRPLFQLVVENFSWLRWGVLISPILILLLGWIHADELHAKLGRRKYR
;
A
#
# COMPACT_ATOMS: atom_id res chain seq x y z
N MET A 1 6.68 23.27 -16.56
CA MET A 1 5.59 22.30 -16.80
C MET A 1 5.91 21.24 -17.86
N GLY A 2 6.84 21.46 -18.81
CA GLY A 2 7.21 20.44 -19.82
C GLY A 2 7.85 19.16 -19.24
N TRP A 3 8.70 19.29 -18.23
CA TRP A 3 9.44 18.15 -17.64
C TRP A 3 8.53 17.07 -17.02
N LEU A 4 7.46 17.47 -16.30
CA LEU A 4 6.48 16.53 -15.75
C LEU A 4 5.71 15.80 -16.86
N LYS A 5 5.40 16.51 -17.95
CA LYS A 5 4.66 15.96 -19.08
C LYS A 5 5.50 14.94 -19.86
N GLU A 6 6.79 15.20 -20.06
CA GLU A 6 7.73 14.24 -20.67
C GLU A 6 7.92 13.00 -19.81
N LYS A 7 8.07 13.16 -18.49
CA LYS A 7 8.18 12.02 -17.56
C LYS A 7 6.91 11.16 -17.55
N LEU A 8 5.73 11.79 -17.59
CA LEU A 8 4.45 11.09 -17.68
C LEU A 8 4.30 10.34 -19.01
N TRP A 9 4.77 10.93 -20.11
CA TRP A 9 4.79 10.27 -21.42
C TRP A 9 5.70 9.04 -21.44
N GLN A 10 6.94 9.17 -20.90
CA GLN A 10 7.85 8.04 -20.76
C GLN A 10 7.26 6.93 -19.87
N LEU A 11 6.54 7.29 -18.80
CA LEU A 11 5.83 6.32 -17.97
C LEU A 11 4.71 5.62 -18.76
N ASN A 12 3.97 6.37 -19.57
CA ASN A 12 2.88 5.83 -20.37
C ASN A 12 3.39 4.82 -21.41
N ASP A 13 4.48 5.13 -22.10
CA ASP A 13 5.11 4.20 -23.05
C ASP A 13 5.54 2.90 -22.36
N VAL A 14 6.14 2.99 -21.16
CA VAL A 14 6.53 1.82 -20.35
C VAL A 14 5.32 1.02 -19.88
N PHE A 15 4.20 1.67 -19.55
CA PHE A 15 2.97 0.99 -19.14
C PHE A 15 2.22 0.35 -20.31
N GLU A 16 2.28 0.95 -21.48
CA GLU A 16 1.74 0.39 -22.71
C GLU A 16 2.53 -0.85 -23.14
N GLU A 17 3.86 -0.81 -22.96
CA GLU A 17 4.75 -1.94 -23.23
C GLU A 17 4.64 -3.06 -22.19
N TYR A 18 4.43 -2.71 -20.90
CA TYR A 18 4.31 -3.65 -19.80
C TYR A 18 3.04 -3.42 -18.97
N PRO A 19 1.85 -3.77 -19.49
CA PRO A 19 0.58 -3.52 -18.82
C PRO A 19 0.47 -4.21 -17.45
N ARG A 20 1.21 -5.31 -17.25
CA ARG A 20 1.27 -6.00 -15.95
C ARG A 20 1.89 -5.14 -14.84
N VAL A 21 2.86 -4.29 -15.16
CA VAL A 21 3.48 -3.37 -14.19
C VAL A 21 2.49 -2.27 -13.81
N PHE A 22 1.75 -1.76 -14.78
CA PHE A 22 0.66 -0.79 -14.52
C PHE A 22 -0.40 -1.37 -13.59
N TRP A 23 -0.92 -2.58 -13.89
CA TRP A 23 -1.90 -3.24 -13.03
C TRP A 23 -1.36 -3.52 -11.62
N CYS A 24 -0.07 -3.85 -11.49
CA CYS A 24 0.58 -4.01 -10.19
C CYS A 24 0.53 -2.70 -9.38
N ILE A 25 0.95 -1.58 -9.97
CA ILE A 25 0.93 -0.26 -9.32
C ILE A 25 -0.49 0.16 -8.94
N VAL A 26 -1.45 -0.01 -9.85
CA VAL A 26 -2.87 0.30 -9.58
C VAL A 26 -3.42 -0.55 -8.44
N PHE A 27 -3.09 -1.85 -8.41
CA PHE A 27 -3.49 -2.74 -7.31
C PHE A 27 -2.95 -2.26 -5.97
N TYR A 28 -1.66 -1.91 -5.88
CA TYR A 28 -1.07 -1.41 -4.63
C TYR A 28 -1.61 -0.04 -4.22
N MET A 29 -1.90 0.85 -5.18
CA MET A 29 -2.60 2.11 -4.89
C MET A 29 -3.99 1.86 -4.31
N ALA A 30 -4.78 0.99 -4.92
CA ALA A 30 -6.10 0.62 -4.41
C ALA A 30 -6.00 0.00 -3.00
N LEU A 31 -5.00 -0.86 -2.79
CA LEU A 31 -4.77 -1.52 -1.50
C LEU A 31 -4.37 -0.51 -0.41
N ALA A 32 -3.59 0.52 -0.74
CA ALA A 32 -3.25 1.60 0.17
C ALA A 32 -4.50 2.41 0.57
N VAL A 33 -5.39 2.72 -0.39
CA VAL A 33 -6.66 3.39 -0.10
C VAL A 33 -7.55 2.54 0.81
N VAL A 34 -7.71 1.26 0.48
CA VAL A 34 -8.49 0.32 1.30
C VAL A 34 -7.90 0.20 2.71
N ALA A 35 -6.56 0.14 2.84
CA ALA A 35 -5.89 0.09 4.13
C ALA A 35 -6.17 1.35 4.97
N MET A 36 -6.14 2.53 4.35
CA MET A 36 -6.45 3.79 5.03
C MET A 36 -7.88 3.79 5.61
N PHE A 37 -8.87 3.35 4.83
CA PHE A 37 -10.27 3.30 5.28
C PHE A 37 -10.55 2.17 6.28
N SER A 38 -9.89 1.03 6.12
CA SER A 38 -10.09 -0.16 6.96
C SER A 38 -9.28 -0.12 8.27
N TYR A 39 -8.27 0.74 8.40
CA TYR A 39 -7.40 0.78 9.57
C TYR A 39 -8.17 1.02 10.89
N LEU A 40 -8.97 2.08 10.95
CA LEU A 40 -9.74 2.43 12.15
C LEU A 40 -10.80 1.37 12.53
N PRO A 41 -11.62 0.84 11.59
CA PRO A 41 -12.56 -0.22 11.94
C PRO A 41 -11.86 -1.51 12.37
N ILE A 42 -10.71 -1.86 11.79
CA ILE A 42 -9.90 -3.00 12.25
C ILE A 42 -9.39 -2.76 13.67
N LEU A 43 -8.85 -1.57 13.96
CA LEU A 43 -8.35 -1.23 15.29
C LEU A 43 -9.47 -1.29 16.35
N ASN A 44 -10.66 -0.80 16.01
CA ASN A 44 -11.83 -0.86 16.85
C ASN A 44 -12.29 -2.32 17.08
N GLY A 45 -12.29 -3.13 16.02
CA GLY A 45 -12.56 -4.56 16.10
C GLY A 45 -11.60 -5.28 17.06
N ILE A 46 -10.29 -5.01 16.95
CA ILE A 46 -9.26 -5.58 17.83
C ILE A 46 -9.49 -5.15 19.28
N ALA A 47 -9.76 -3.87 19.52
CA ALA A 47 -10.01 -3.34 20.86
C ALA A 47 -11.26 -3.97 21.51
N ASN A 48 -12.25 -4.33 20.70
CA ASN A 48 -13.51 -4.94 21.14
C ASN A 48 -13.51 -6.47 21.07
N LEU A 49 -12.39 -7.12 20.76
CA LEU A 49 -12.27 -8.56 20.85
C LEU A 49 -12.53 -9.00 22.30
N ASN A 50 -13.67 -9.67 22.48
CA ASN A 50 -14.07 -10.22 23.75
C ASN A 50 -13.54 -11.65 23.85
N ILE A 51 -12.47 -11.82 24.60
CA ILE A 51 -11.88 -13.14 24.86
C ILE A 51 -12.28 -13.50 26.29
N LEU A 52 -13.05 -14.59 26.43
CA LEU A 52 -13.45 -15.15 27.72
C LEU A 52 -14.15 -14.14 28.65
N GLY A 53 -14.97 -13.24 28.09
CA GLY A 53 -15.73 -12.24 28.85
C GLY A 53 -14.93 -10.99 29.24
N THR A 54 -13.68 -10.88 28.81
CA THR A 54 -12.82 -9.72 29.04
C THR A 54 -12.35 -9.10 27.73
N ARG A 55 -12.01 -7.81 27.74
CA ARG A 55 -11.40 -7.10 26.60
C ARG A 55 -9.92 -6.81 26.90
N PRO A 56 -9.05 -7.82 26.92
CA PRO A 56 -7.66 -7.66 27.37
C PRO A 56 -6.86 -6.69 26.48
N LEU A 57 -7.21 -6.61 25.19
CA LEU A 57 -6.55 -5.73 24.22
C LEU A 57 -7.05 -4.29 24.28
N PHE A 58 -8.19 -4.03 24.93
CA PHE A 58 -8.77 -2.69 24.98
C PHE A 58 -7.85 -1.70 25.71
N GLN A 59 -7.32 -2.08 26.89
CA GLN A 59 -6.42 -1.22 27.66
C GLN A 59 -5.14 -0.93 26.88
N LEU A 60 -4.53 -1.94 26.25
CA LEU A 60 -3.34 -1.78 25.42
C LEU A 60 -3.56 -0.82 24.24
N VAL A 61 -4.72 -0.90 23.58
CA VAL A 61 -5.06 -0.02 22.45
C VAL A 61 -5.29 1.41 22.93
N VAL A 62 -5.95 1.61 24.07
CA VAL A 62 -6.23 2.95 24.62
C VAL A 62 -4.94 3.62 25.09
N GLU A 63 -4.07 2.90 25.81
CA GLU A 63 -2.79 3.41 26.29
C GLU A 63 -1.85 3.83 25.15
N ASN A 64 -1.89 3.08 24.04
CA ASN A 64 -1.03 3.33 22.88
C ASN A 64 -1.76 4.07 21.74
N PHE A 65 -2.96 4.59 21.97
CA PHE A 65 -3.82 5.13 20.90
C PHE A 65 -3.14 6.29 20.15
N SER A 66 -2.41 7.15 20.85
CA SER A 66 -1.65 8.25 20.24
C SER A 66 -0.63 7.75 19.21
N TRP A 67 0.00 6.59 19.44
CA TRP A 67 0.95 5.99 18.50
C TRP A 67 0.21 5.24 17.38
N LEU A 68 -0.81 4.45 17.73
CA LEU A 68 -1.62 3.67 16.79
C LEU A 68 -2.35 4.56 15.77
N ARG A 69 -2.76 5.77 16.14
CA ARG A 69 -3.38 6.74 15.21
C ARG A 69 -2.49 7.05 14.01
N TRP A 70 -1.17 7.11 14.19
CA TRP A 70 -0.23 7.33 13.08
C TRP A 70 -0.16 6.16 12.10
N GLY A 71 -0.59 4.96 12.54
CA GLY A 71 -0.66 3.79 11.68
C GLY A 71 -1.59 3.96 10.47
N VAL A 72 -2.60 4.84 10.54
CA VAL A 72 -3.45 5.21 9.39
C VAL A 72 -2.64 5.81 8.25
N LEU A 73 -1.56 6.54 8.56
CA LEU A 73 -0.66 7.15 7.56
C LEU A 73 0.50 6.22 7.23
N ILE A 74 1.08 5.56 8.24
CA ILE A 74 2.25 4.69 8.05
C ILE A 74 1.89 3.44 7.22
N SER A 75 0.72 2.84 7.44
CA SER A 75 0.27 1.65 6.73
C SER A 75 0.18 1.84 5.20
N PRO A 76 -0.53 2.85 4.66
CA PRO A 76 -0.60 3.06 3.21
C PRO A 76 0.78 3.42 2.62
N ILE A 77 1.63 4.15 3.34
CA ILE A 77 2.99 4.44 2.89
C ILE A 77 3.81 3.15 2.72
N LEU A 78 3.75 2.25 3.70
CA LEU A 78 4.43 0.95 3.61
C LEU A 78 3.91 0.11 2.43
N ILE A 79 2.60 0.11 2.22
CA ILE A 79 1.98 -0.59 1.08
C ILE A 79 2.48 -0.02 -0.26
N LEU A 80 2.57 1.30 -0.38
CA LEU A 80 3.09 1.96 -1.58
C LEU A 80 4.58 1.66 -1.81
N LEU A 81 5.38 1.65 -0.75
CA LEU A 81 6.81 1.28 -0.84
C LEU A 81 6.99 -0.18 -1.30
N LEU A 82 6.22 -1.11 -0.73
CA LEU A 82 6.22 -2.51 -1.16
C LEU A 82 5.74 -2.65 -2.61
N GLY A 83 4.69 -1.91 -2.98
CA GLY A 83 4.20 -1.88 -4.36
C GLY A 83 5.23 -1.36 -5.34
N TRP A 84 6.01 -0.34 -4.95
CA TRP A 84 7.10 0.19 -5.75
C TRP A 84 8.20 -0.83 -5.99
N ILE A 85 8.67 -1.49 -4.92
CA ILE A 85 9.71 -2.54 -5.01
C ILE A 85 9.23 -3.68 -5.91
N HIS A 86 7.98 -4.12 -5.75
CA HIS A 86 7.43 -5.22 -6.54
C HIS A 86 7.22 -4.83 -8.01
N ALA A 87 6.78 -3.60 -8.28
CA ALA A 87 6.65 -3.08 -9.64
C ALA A 87 8.02 -2.99 -10.34
N ASP A 88 9.06 -2.54 -9.64
CA ASP A 88 10.44 -2.48 -10.16
C ASP A 88 10.98 -3.89 -10.47
N GLU A 89 10.80 -4.85 -9.56
CA GLU A 89 11.21 -6.23 -9.79
C GLU A 89 10.49 -6.85 -10.99
N LEU A 90 9.18 -6.59 -11.12
CA LEU A 90 8.37 -7.06 -12.24
C LEU A 90 8.83 -6.46 -13.57
N HIS A 91 9.14 -5.15 -13.58
CA HIS A 91 9.69 -4.46 -14.74
C HIS A 91 11.07 -5.02 -15.13
N ALA A 92 11.98 -5.18 -14.17
CA ALA A 92 13.31 -5.76 -14.39
C ALA A 92 13.24 -7.21 -14.90
N LYS A 93 12.26 -7.99 -14.45
CA LYS A 93 12.03 -9.37 -14.92
C LYS A 93 11.49 -9.40 -16.35
N LEU A 94 10.59 -8.49 -16.71
CA LEU A 94 10.03 -8.41 -18.06
C LEU A 94 11.06 -7.87 -19.07
N GLY A 95 11.83 -6.84 -18.70
CA GLY A 95 12.94 -6.33 -19.51
C GLY A 95 13.99 -7.41 -19.80
N ARG A 96 14.41 -8.17 -18.78
CA ARG A 96 15.36 -9.29 -18.99
C ARG A 96 14.84 -10.41 -19.89
N ARG A 97 13.52 -10.58 -20.03
CA ARG A 97 12.92 -11.56 -20.95
C ARG A 97 12.79 -11.04 -22.38
N LYS A 98 12.69 -9.73 -22.58
CA LYS A 98 12.57 -9.11 -23.90
C LYS A 98 13.93 -9.00 -24.62
N TYR A 99 15.01 -8.80 -23.85
CA TYR A 99 16.37 -8.64 -24.37
C TYR A 99 17.22 -9.93 -24.32
N ARG A 100 16.59 -11.09 -24.17
CA ARG A 100 17.24 -12.41 -24.27
C ARG A 100 16.63 -13.18 -25.43
#